data_AF-A0A212CSZ5-F1
#
_entry.id   AF-A0A212CSZ5-F1
#
_cell.length_a   1.000
_cell.length_b   1.000
_cell.length_c   1.000
_cell.angle_alpha   90.00
_cell.angle_beta   90.00
_cell.angle_gamma   90.00
#
_symmetry.space_group_name_H-M   'P 1'
#
loop_
_entity.id
_entity.type
_entity.pdbx_description
1 polymer ?
#
loop_
_entity_poly.entity_id
_entity_poly.type
_entity_poly.pdbx_seq_one_letter_code
_entity_poly.pdbx_strand_id
1 'polypeptide(L)'
;MVKKQEAKKVVNPLFEKRSKNFGTGQDIQPKRDLNCFVKWPRYIQLQQQMAILYKQLKVPPAINQFTQALDQQTSTQLLKLAHKYSPETKQEKEQRLLAREEKTSSKLPTKRSPVLRAGVNTVTTLVENKNAHLVRNMTNLQGTRIEAS
;
A
#
# COMPACT_ATOMS: atom_id res chain seq x y z
N MET A 1 -25.48 31.39 47.00
CA MET A 1 -24.51 30.43 46.41
C MET A 1 -24.74 29.07 47.06
N VAL A 2 -25.49 28.16 46.40
CA VAL A 2 -25.85 26.86 46.98
C VAL A 2 -24.71 25.88 46.76
N LYS A 3 -24.12 25.38 47.85
CA LYS A 3 -23.09 24.33 47.83
C LYS A 3 -23.75 23.02 47.41
N LYS A 4 -23.34 22.46 46.27
CA LYS A 4 -23.81 21.15 45.78
C LYS A 4 -23.49 20.08 46.83
N GLN A 5 -24.51 19.45 47.40
CA GLN A 5 -24.34 18.36 48.36
C GLN A 5 -23.76 17.14 47.64
N GLU A 6 -22.55 16.72 48.03
CA GLU A 6 -21.94 15.50 47.53
C GLU A 6 -22.65 14.28 48.13
N ALA A 7 -23.26 13.47 47.28
CA ALA A 7 -23.90 12.24 47.69
C ALA A 7 -22.85 11.25 48.21
N LYS A 8 -22.95 10.86 49.49
CA LYS A 8 -22.11 9.83 50.09
C LYS A 8 -22.44 8.49 49.44
N LYS A 9 -21.49 7.92 48.69
CA LYS A 9 -21.62 6.56 48.12
C LYS A 9 -21.70 5.56 49.29
N VAL A 10 -22.77 4.77 49.34
CA VAL A 10 -22.93 3.68 50.29
C VAL A 10 -21.89 2.60 49.94
N VAL A 11 -20.81 2.52 50.72
CA VAL A 11 -19.77 1.49 50.55
C VAL A 11 -20.14 0.32 51.44
N ASN A 12 -20.24 -0.87 50.85
CA ASN A 12 -20.52 -2.09 51.59
C ASN A 12 -19.32 -2.41 52.52
N PRO A 13 -19.53 -2.51 53.85
CA PRO A 13 -18.45 -2.75 54.83
C PRO A 13 -17.74 -4.10 54.65
N LEU A 14 -18.28 -5.02 53.85
CA LEU A 14 -17.63 -6.29 53.52
C LEU A 14 -16.50 -6.16 52.48
N PHE A 15 -16.36 -5.02 51.80
CA PHE A 15 -15.35 -4.82 50.76
C PHE A 15 -14.37 -3.69 51.11
N GLU A 16 -13.10 -4.05 51.27
CA GLU A 16 -12.01 -3.10 51.50
C GLU A 16 -11.36 -2.64 50.18
N LYS A 17 -10.94 -1.37 50.11
CA LYS A 17 -10.17 -0.84 48.98
C LYS A 17 -8.71 -1.31 49.09
N ARG A 18 -8.27 -2.16 48.16
CA ARG A 18 -6.88 -2.62 48.04
C ARG A 18 -6.13 -1.87 46.94
N SER A 19 -5.71 -0.63 47.21
CA SER A 19 -4.88 0.13 46.27
C SER A 19 -3.47 -0.43 46.23
N LYS A 20 -2.95 -0.66 45.03
CA LYS A 20 -1.55 -1.07 44.79
C LYS A 20 -0.71 0.13 44.36
N ASN A 21 0.53 0.21 44.84
CA ASN A 21 1.52 1.19 44.44
C ASN A 21 2.50 0.57 43.44
N PHE A 22 2.43 0.96 42.17
CA PHE A 22 3.28 0.42 41.10
C PHE A 22 4.56 1.23 40.85
N GLY A 23 4.99 2.03 41.82
CA GLY A 23 6.28 2.71 41.79
C GLY A 23 7.46 1.72 41.84
N THR A 24 8.65 2.19 41.47
CA THR A 24 9.87 1.38 41.49
C THR A 24 10.13 0.83 42.89
N GLY A 25 10.28 -0.49 43.03
CA GLY A 25 10.56 -1.16 44.32
C GLY A 25 9.36 -1.35 45.25
N GLN A 26 8.14 -1.11 44.79
CA GLN A 26 6.90 -1.29 45.56
C GLN A 26 6.18 -2.58 45.11
N ASP A 27 4.88 -2.51 44.82
CA ASP A 27 4.10 -3.69 44.40
C ASP A 27 4.49 -4.19 43.00
N ILE A 28 4.17 -5.46 42.72
CA ILE A 28 4.39 -6.09 41.42
C ILE A 28 3.73 -5.27 40.31
N GLN A 29 4.53 -4.88 39.32
CA GLN A 29 4.04 -4.12 38.17
C GLN A 29 3.00 -4.91 37.38
N PRO A 30 1.92 -4.26 36.91
CA PRO A 30 0.94 -4.91 36.06
C PRO A 30 1.56 -5.21 34.69
N LYS A 31 0.94 -6.12 33.93
CA LYS A 31 1.31 -6.35 32.53
C LYS A 31 1.08 -5.05 31.74
N ARG A 32 2.09 -4.59 31.02
CA ARG A 32 2.05 -3.41 30.12
C ARG A 32 2.22 -3.86 28.68
N ASP A 33 1.87 -2.99 27.75
CA ASP A 33 2.23 -3.20 26.36
C ASP A 33 3.77 -3.15 26.21
N LEU A 34 4.34 -4.24 25.71
CA LEU A 34 5.79 -4.40 25.52
C LEU A 34 6.19 -4.26 24.05
N ASN A 35 5.28 -3.88 23.14
CA ASN A 35 5.53 -3.81 21.70
C ASN A 35 6.83 -3.06 21.31
N CYS A 36 7.19 -1.99 22.02
CA CYS A 36 8.43 -1.24 21.77
C CYS A 36 9.70 -1.88 22.39
N PHE A 37 9.54 -2.73 23.41
CA PHE A 37 10.63 -3.34 24.18
C PHE A 37 10.86 -4.82 23.85
N VAL A 38 9.98 -5.40 23.03
CA VAL A 38 10.13 -6.76 22.51
C VAL A 38 11.31 -6.80 21.55
N LYS A 39 12.11 -7.86 21.67
CA LYS A 39 13.10 -8.21 20.66
C LYS A 39 12.38 -8.74 19.41
N TRP A 40 12.18 -7.86 18.43
CA TRP A 40 11.54 -8.22 17.17
C TRP A 40 12.31 -9.29 16.37
N PRO A 41 11.63 -10.13 15.58
CA PRO A 41 12.26 -11.04 14.63
C PRO A 41 13.25 -10.32 13.69
N ARG A 42 14.33 -10.99 13.31
CA ARG A 42 15.45 -10.38 12.55
C ARG A 42 15.01 -9.67 11.26
N TYR A 43 14.05 -10.23 10.52
CA TYR A 43 13.59 -9.63 9.25
C TYR A 43 12.91 -8.27 9.45
N ILE A 44 12.17 -8.09 10.55
CA ILE A 44 11.52 -6.82 10.90
C ILE A 44 12.59 -5.80 11.30
N GLN A 45 13.57 -6.21 12.10
CA GLN A 45 14.68 -5.34 12.50
C GLN A 45 15.44 -4.81 11.28
N LEU A 46 15.77 -5.69 10.33
CA LEU A 46 16.44 -5.31 9.10
C LEU A 46 15.59 -4.34 8.26
N GLN A 47 14.30 -4.61 8.08
CA GLN A 47 13.39 -3.72 7.35
C GLN A 47 13.30 -2.32 7.99
N GLN A 48 13.21 -2.25 9.33
CA GLN A 48 13.17 -0.98 10.06
C GLN A 48 14.50 -0.23 9.97
N GLN A 49 15.63 -0.92 10.16
CA GLN A 49 16.97 -0.34 10.03
C GLN A 49 17.20 0.21 8.62
N MET A 50 16.82 -0.53 7.58
CA MET A 50 16.89 -0.06 6.20
C MET A 50 16.05 1.19 5.98
N ALA A 51 14.80 1.20 6.47
CA ALA A 51 13.91 2.36 6.35
C ALA A 51 14.45 3.60 7.09
N ILE A 52 15.07 3.43 8.26
CA ILE A 52 15.73 4.52 9.00
C ILE A 52 16.94 5.02 8.19
N LEU A 53 17.76 4.12 7.68
CA LEU A 53 18.95 4.47 6.90
C LEU A 53 18.59 5.29 5.65
N TYR A 54 17.57 4.88 4.90
CA TYR A 54 17.10 5.62 3.72
C TYR A 54 16.61 7.04 4.05
N LYS A 55 16.09 7.28 5.26
CA LYS A 55 15.64 8.61 5.71
C LYS A 55 16.80 9.49 6.17
N GLN A 56 17.81 8.90 6.80
CA GLN A 56 18.93 9.64 7.39
C GLN A 56 20.01 9.98 6.37
N LEU A 57 20.21 9.13 5.37
CA LEU A 57 21.16 9.38 4.30
C LEU A 57 20.60 10.35 3.26
N LYS A 58 21.49 11.17 2.69
CA LYS A 58 21.14 12.02 1.54
C LYS A 58 21.01 11.14 0.29
N VAL A 59 19.77 10.93 -0.15
CA VAL A 59 19.48 10.18 -1.37
C VAL A 59 19.66 11.08 -2.61
N PRO A 60 20.41 10.64 -3.65
CA PRO A 60 20.55 11.41 -4.88
C PRO A 60 19.20 11.71 -5.55
N PRO A 61 19.05 12.87 -6.24
CA PRO A 61 17.77 13.28 -6.83
C PRO A 61 17.21 12.27 -7.85
N ALA A 62 18.08 11.58 -8.59
CA ALA A 62 17.68 10.52 -9.52
C ALA A 62 16.95 9.34 -8.87
N ILE A 63 17.19 9.09 -7.58
CA ILE A 63 16.49 8.05 -6.80
C ILE A 63 15.33 8.67 -6.03
N ASN A 64 15.52 9.88 -5.50
CA ASN A 64 14.49 10.57 -4.72
C ASN A 64 13.25 10.96 -5.53
N GLN A 65 13.32 11.03 -6.86
CA GLN A 65 12.13 11.22 -7.69
C GLN A 65 11.09 10.09 -7.51
N PHE A 66 11.50 8.89 -7.09
CA PHE A 66 10.59 7.77 -6.86
C PHE A 66 9.90 7.80 -5.48
N THR A 67 10.34 8.67 -4.56
CA THR A 67 9.61 8.88 -3.28
C THR A 67 8.44 9.84 -3.45
N GLN A 68 8.46 10.67 -4.50
CA GLN A 68 7.42 11.63 -4.80
C GLN A 68 6.26 10.91 -5.51
N ALA A 69 5.12 10.84 -4.84
CA ALA A 69 3.90 10.25 -5.38
C ALA A 69 2.93 11.33 -5.85
N LEU A 70 2.09 10.96 -6.81
CA LEU A 70 0.92 11.73 -7.20
C LEU A 70 -0.07 11.82 -6.02
N ASP A 71 -0.81 12.91 -5.93
CA ASP A 71 -1.84 13.11 -4.92
C ASP A 71 -2.95 12.04 -5.03
N GLN A 72 -3.67 11.85 -3.92
CA GLN A 72 -4.68 10.79 -3.82
C GLN A 72 -5.85 10.98 -4.79
N GLN A 73 -6.24 12.23 -5.07
CA GLN A 73 -7.39 12.53 -5.91
C GLN A 73 -7.08 12.22 -7.37
N THR A 74 -5.96 12.73 -7.89
CA THR A 74 -5.54 12.43 -9.27
C THR A 74 -5.17 10.95 -9.44
N SER A 75 -4.56 10.31 -8.42
CA SER A 75 -4.29 8.87 -8.46
C SER A 75 -5.57 8.04 -8.62
N THR A 76 -6.64 8.41 -7.92
CA THR A 76 -7.95 7.74 -8.02
C THR A 76 -8.58 7.93 -9.40
N GLN A 77 -8.51 9.14 -9.96
CA GLN A 77 -9.01 9.43 -11.32
C GLN A 77 -8.24 8.63 -12.37
N LEU A 78 -6.90 8.57 -12.26
CA LEU A 78 -6.06 7.77 -13.14
C LEU A 78 -6.36 6.28 -13.03
N LEU A 79 -6.61 5.75 -11.83
CA LEU A 79 -6.98 4.35 -11.64
C LEU A 79 -8.35 4.02 -12.26
N LYS A 80 -9.33 4.92 -12.16
CA LYS A 80 -10.62 4.77 -12.85
C LYS A 80 -10.44 4.74 -14.38
N LEU A 81 -9.59 5.61 -14.91
CA LEU A 81 -9.26 5.62 -16.33
C LEU A 81 -8.56 4.32 -16.75
N ALA A 82 -7.56 3.88 -15.98
CA ALA A 82 -6.83 2.63 -16.23
C ALA A 82 -7.77 1.41 -16.24
N HIS A 83 -8.73 1.36 -15.30
CA HIS A 83 -9.71 0.27 -15.22
C HIS A 83 -10.58 0.18 -16.48
N LYS A 84 -10.96 1.32 -17.08
CA LYS A 84 -11.74 1.36 -18.32
C LYS A 84 -10.98 0.78 -19.52
N TYR A 85 -9.66 0.93 -19.54
CA TYR A 85 -8.79 0.44 -20.61
C TYR A 85 -8.02 -0.83 -20.20
N SER A 86 -8.47 -1.54 -19.15
CA SER A 86 -7.85 -2.78 -18.70
C SER A 86 -7.81 -3.82 -19.84
N PRO A 87 -6.72 -4.61 -19.94
CA PRO A 87 -6.66 -5.72 -20.89
C PRO A 87 -7.67 -6.81 -20.51
N GLU A 88 -8.13 -7.54 -21.53
CA GLU A 88 -9.01 -8.70 -21.38
C GLU A 88 -8.37 -9.77 -20.47
N THR A 89 -9.20 -10.40 -19.66
CA THR A 89 -8.82 -11.60 -18.92
C THR A 89 -8.67 -12.79 -19.87
N LYS A 90 -7.98 -13.85 -19.42
CA LYS A 90 -7.80 -15.07 -20.23
C LYS A 90 -9.14 -15.68 -20.67
N GLN A 91 -10.12 -15.70 -19.76
CA GLN A 91 -11.46 -16.24 -20.02
C GLN A 91 -12.24 -15.42 -21.06
N GLU A 92 -12.25 -14.09 -20.92
CA GLU A 92 -12.88 -13.19 -21.90
C GLU A 92 -12.22 -13.31 -23.27
N LYS A 93 -10.89 -13.48 -23.30
CA LYS A 93 -10.15 -13.69 -24.53
C LYS A 93 -10.54 -15.01 -25.21
N GLU A 94 -10.67 -16.09 -24.46
CA GLU A 94 -11.13 -17.40 -24.97
C GLU A 94 -12.55 -17.30 -25.53
N GLN A 95 -13.48 -16.72 -24.78
CA GLN A 95 -14.87 -16.49 -25.23
C GLN A 95 -14.92 -15.65 -26.50
N ARG A 96 -14.09 -14.60 -26.59
CA ARG A 96 -13.98 -13.77 -27.80
C ARG A 96 -13.43 -14.55 -29.00
N LEU A 97 -12.47 -15.45 -28.79
CA LEU A 97 -11.91 -16.28 -29.86
C LEU A 97 -12.96 -17.28 -30.37
N LEU A 98 -13.67 -17.97 -29.47
CA LEU A 98 -14.78 -18.87 -29.84
C LEU A 98 -15.88 -18.13 -30.61
N ALA A 99 -16.33 -16.98 -30.10
CA ALA A 99 -17.33 -16.14 -30.77
C ALA A 99 -16.85 -15.58 -32.12
N ARG A 100 -15.53 -15.52 -32.34
CA ARG A 100 -14.96 -15.11 -33.63
C ARG A 100 -14.95 -16.29 -34.60
N GLU A 101 -14.55 -17.47 -34.16
CA GLU A 101 -14.57 -18.70 -34.98
C GLU A 101 -15.98 -18.95 -35.54
N GLU A 102 -17.01 -18.84 -34.69
CA GLU A 102 -18.42 -18.96 -35.10
C GLU A 102 -18.85 -17.91 -36.15
N LYS A 103 -18.26 -16.71 -36.12
CA LYS A 103 -18.60 -15.59 -37.02
C LYS A 103 -17.75 -15.53 -38.28
N THR A 104 -16.73 -16.37 -38.42
CA THR A 104 -15.78 -16.31 -39.54
C THR A 104 -16.32 -17.07 -40.76
N SER A 105 -17.48 -16.66 -41.28
CA SER A 105 -17.84 -16.87 -42.70
C SER A 105 -17.51 -15.64 -43.57
N SER A 106 -17.17 -14.50 -42.96
CA SER A 106 -16.79 -13.26 -43.66
C SER A 106 -15.52 -12.62 -43.06
N LYS A 107 -14.51 -12.38 -43.90
CA LYS A 107 -13.18 -11.84 -43.54
C LYS A 107 -13.20 -10.32 -43.31
N LEU A 108 -14.02 -9.81 -42.38
CA LEU A 108 -14.06 -8.38 -42.08
C LEU A 108 -12.93 -7.95 -41.11
N PRO A 109 -12.19 -6.85 -41.40
CA PRO A 109 -11.14 -6.36 -40.52
C PRO A 109 -11.73 -5.76 -39.24
N THR A 110 -11.46 -6.40 -38.09
CA THR A 110 -11.92 -5.94 -36.77
C THR A 110 -11.03 -4.83 -36.22
N LYS A 111 -11.63 -3.69 -35.86
CA LYS A 111 -10.95 -2.59 -35.16
C LYS A 111 -10.53 -3.05 -33.75
N ARG A 112 -9.25 -2.91 -33.42
CA ARG A 112 -8.73 -3.24 -32.07
C ARG A 112 -9.15 -2.17 -31.08
N SER A 113 -9.69 -2.58 -29.93
CA SER A 113 -9.99 -1.66 -28.83
C SER A 113 -8.70 -1.04 -28.28
N PRO A 114 -8.71 0.23 -27.85
CA PRO A 114 -7.61 0.81 -27.10
C PRO A 114 -7.47 0.08 -25.77
N VAL A 115 -6.25 -0.33 -25.42
CA VAL A 115 -5.95 -1.08 -24.20
C VAL A 115 -4.71 -0.49 -23.55
N LEU A 116 -4.71 -0.42 -22.23
CA LEU A 116 -3.56 -0.05 -21.43
C LEU A 116 -2.40 -1.02 -21.68
N ARG A 117 -1.22 -0.48 -21.98
CA ARG A 117 -0.01 -1.28 -22.21
C ARG A 117 0.76 -1.42 -20.90
N ALA A 118 1.21 -2.64 -20.62
CA ALA A 118 1.96 -2.99 -19.42
C ALA A 118 3.18 -3.84 -19.78
N GLY A 119 4.16 -3.88 -18.87
CA GLY A 119 5.43 -4.58 -19.03
C GLY A 119 6.57 -3.64 -19.43
N VAL A 120 7.75 -3.83 -18.83
CA VAL A 120 8.89 -2.92 -18.98
C VAL A 120 9.30 -2.78 -20.45
N ASN A 121 9.54 -3.89 -21.15
CA ASN A 121 10.00 -3.89 -22.54
C ASN A 121 8.97 -3.28 -23.51
N THR A 122 7.68 -3.53 -23.27
CA THR A 122 6.60 -2.95 -24.09
C THR A 122 6.51 -1.44 -23.87
N VAL A 123 6.67 -0.98 -22.62
CA VAL A 123 6.60 0.45 -22.30
C VAL A 123 7.84 1.17 -22.85
N THR A 124 9.04 0.62 -22.71
CA THR A 124 10.27 1.24 -23.26
C THR A 124 10.18 1.42 -24.77
N THR A 125 9.80 0.37 -25.50
CA THR A 125 9.64 0.45 -26.96
C THR A 125 8.58 1.45 -27.39
N LEU A 126 7.48 1.62 -26.63
CA LEU A 126 6.45 2.63 -26.93
C LEU A 126 6.92 4.06 -26.66
N VAL A 127 7.75 4.25 -25.64
CA VAL A 127 8.36 5.55 -25.32
C VAL A 127 9.40 5.92 -26.37
N GLU A 128 10.28 4.98 -26.75
CA GLU A 128 11.29 5.16 -27.80
C GLU A 128 10.66 5.51 -29.15
N ASN A 129 9.58 4.82 -29.52
CA ASN A 129 8.81 5.08 -30.73
C ASN A 129 7.89 6.31 -30.64
N LYS A 130 7.87 7.03 -29.51
CA LYS A 130 7.00 8.20 -29.26
C LYS A 130 5.49 7.92 -29.43
N ASN A 131 5.08 6.68 -29.24
CA ASN A 131 3.69 6.24 -29.33
C ASN A 131 2.95 6.31 -27.99
N ALA A 132 3.68 6.47 -26.87
CA ALA A 132 3.11 6.60 -25.55
C ALA A 132 2.68 8.06 -25.26
N HIS A 133 1.42 8.28 -24.92
CA HIS A 133 0.90 9.59 -24.52
C HIS A 133 1.11 9.90 -23.03
N LEU A 134 1.01 8.87 -22.18
CA LEU A 134 1.17 8.99 -20.74
C LEU A 134 1.87 7.73 -20.21
N VAL A 135 2.89 7.93 -19.38
CA VAL A 135 3.60 6.85 -18.68
C VAL A 135 3.41 7.03 -17.19
N ARG A 136 3.00 5.97 -16.50
CA ARG A 136 2.87 5.93 -15.05
C ARG A 136 3.93 4.99 -14.46
N ASN A 137 4.83 5.54 -13.66
CA ASN A 137 5.81 4.76 -12.91
C ASN A 137 5.27 4.42 -11.51
N MET A 138 5.67 3.27 -10.96
CA MET A 138 5.34 2.90 -9.58
C MET A 138 6.47 3.34 -8.65
N THR A 139 6.12 3.94 -7.51
CA THR A 139 7.04 4.53 -6.53
C THR A 139 7.67 3.49 -5.59
N ASN A 140 7.17 2.25 -5.56
CA ASN A 140 7.67 1.17 -4.71
C ASN A 140 8.01 -0.06 -5.56
N LEU A 141 9.05 0.06 -6.38
CA LEU A 141 9.69 -1.09 -7.00
C LEU A 141 10.78 -1.58 -6.03
N GLN A 142 10.51 -2.70 -5.36
CA GLN A 142 11.50 -3.41 -4.55
C GLN A 142 12.56 -4.00 -5.50
N GLY A 143 13.59 -3.23 -5.83
CA GLY A 143 14.68 -3.66 -6.69
C GLY A 143 15.22 -2.52 -7.56
N THR A 144 16.24 -1.81 -7.08
CA THR A 144 17.00 -0.79 -7.83
C THR A 144 17.94 -1.40 -8.88
N ARG A 145 17.50 -2.48 -9.55
CA ARG A 145 18.14 -3.05 -10.73
C ARG A 145 17.11 -3.89 -11.47
N ILE A 146 16.55 -3.35 -12.55
CA ILE A 146 15.91 -4.18 -13.58
C ILE A 146 17.09 -4.72 -14.38
N GLU A 147 17.61 -5.89 -14.00
CA GLU A 147 18.63 -6.56 -14.81
C GLU A 147 17.97 -6.93 -16.14
N ALA A 148 18.47 -6.31 -17.22
CA ALA A 148 18.10 -6.64 -18.58
C ALA A 148 18.60 -8.06 -18.85
N SER A 149 17.67 -8.98 -19.07
CA SER A 149 17.93 -10.27 -19.70
C SER A 149 16.98 -10.47 -20.87
#